data_AF-Q5S6V6-F1
#
_entry.id   AF-Q5S6V6-F1
#
_cell.length_a   1.000
_cell.length_b   1.000
_cell.length_c   1.000
_cell.angle_alpha   90.00
_cell.angle_beta   90.00
_cell.angle_gamma   90.00
#
_symmetry.space_group_name_H-M   'P 1'
#
loop_
_entity.id
_entity.type
_entity.pdbx_description
1 polymer ?
#
loop_
_entity_poly.entity_id
_entity_poly.type
_entity_poly.pdbx_seq_one_letter_code
_entity_poly.pdbx_strand_id
1 'polypeptide(L)'
;LVVQFSSTVARTAAWRPSPARYMSFIGTWCDDIRIDQDAVQGYINGEFPPGGGSHSGRDWGKFDIYAEVINRCPTGCMSLEDGKLVIDNPNCTRCMHCINTMPRALKPGKETGVSILIGGKAPILEGAQLSTLIVPFMKAEPPYDNVKGVIDKVFEWWMEEGKNRERIGETIQRIGLQRFCDVIGVPPAPQMVKEPRTNPYIFWKEEDVPGGFERDINDYRSRHAR
;
A
#
# COMPACT_ATOMS: atom_id res chain seq x y z
N LEU A 1 -16.08 -12.15 -17.20
CA LEU A 1 -15.24 -12.53 -16.03
C LEU A 1 -15.86 -11.84 -14.80
N VAL A 2 -16.50 -12.59 -13.91
CA VAL A 2 -17.31 -12.02 -12.81
C VAL A 2 -16.37 -11.32 -11.82
N VAL A 3 -16.49 -10.00 -11.71
CA VAL A 3 -15.90 -9.21 -10.61
C VAL A 3 -16.68 -9.58 -9.35
N GLN A 4 -16.19 -10.57 -8.63
CA GLN A 4 -16.84 -11.09 -7.43
C GLN A 4 -16.55 -10.14 -6.26
N PHE A 5 -17.34 -9.07 -6.15
CA PHE A 5 -17.52 -8.36 -4.89
C PHE A 5 -18.31 -9.29 -3.95
N SER A 6 -17.61 -10.10 -3.16
CA SER A 6 -18.24 -10.93 -2.14
C SER A 6 -18.69 -10.03 -0.99
N SER A 7 -19.98 -9.71 -1.00
CA SER A 7 -20.75 -9.17 0.12
C SER A 7 -20.99 -10.26 1.16
N THR A 8 -19.98 -10.63 1.95
CA THR A 8 -20.24 -11.41 3.17
C THR A 8 -19.20 -11.12 4.24
N VAL A 9 -19.70 -10.54 5.33
CA VAL A 9 -18.99 -10.29 6.58
C VAL A 9 -18.45 -11.61 7.15
N ALA A 10 -17.23 -11.54 7.69
CA ALA A 10 -16.59 -12.48 8.61
C ALA A 10 -16.11 -13.84 8.06
N ARG A 11 -14.78 -13.96 7.91
CA ARG A 11 -13.93 -15.02 8.50
C ARG A 11 -12.47 -14.76 8.12
N THR A 12 -11.70 -14.31 9.11
CA THR A 12 -10.24 -14.54 9.30
C THR A 12 -9.44 -15.05 8.09
N ALA A 13 -9.33 -14.24 7.05
CA ALA A 13 -8.32 -14.38 6.01
C ALA A 13 -7.47 -13.12 6.05
N ALA A 14 -6.23 -13.26 6.49
CA ALA A 14 -5.27 -12.18 6.55
C ALA A 14 -5.28 -11.39 5.24
N TRP A 15 -5.48 -10.08 5.37
CA TRP A 15 -5.39 -9.04 4.36
C TRP A 15 -3.96 -8.93 3.78
N ARG A 16 -3.44 -10.01 3.22
CA ARG A 16 -2.15 -10.01 2.53
C ARG A 16 -2.37 -9.57 1.08
N PRO A 17 -1.54 -8.68 0.52
CA PRO A 17 -1.41 -8.59 -0.93
C PRO A 17 -1.07 -10.00 -1.43
N SER A 18 -2.03 -10.66 -2.07
CA SER A 18 -1.89 -12.07 -2.39
C SER A 18 -1.04 -12.23 -3.65
N PRO A 19 -0.09 -13.17 -3.70
CA PRO A 19 0.67 -13.47 -4.92
C PRO A 19 -0.23 -14.04 -6.05
N ALA A 20 -1.51 -14.28 -5.77
CA ALA A 20 -2.47 -14.86 -6.69
C ALA A 20 -3.13 -13.83 -7.64
N ARG A 21 -3.04 -12.52 -7.36
CA ARG A 21 -3.74 -11.50 -8.17
C ARG A 21 -2.79 -10.51 -8.82
N TYR A 22 -2.96 -10.37 -10.14
CA TYR A 22 -2.24 -9.42 -10.99
C TYR A 22 -2.50 -7.96 -10.57
N MET A 23 -3.75 -7.67 -10.19
CA MET A 23 -4.20 -6.41 -9.60
C MET A 23 -4.93 -6.69 -8.30
N SER A 24 -4.52 -6.03 -7.23
CA SER A 24 -5.07 -6.16 -5.89
C SER A 24 -5.69 -4.83 -5.46
N PHE A 25 -6.94 -4.88 -5.03
CA PHE A 25 -7.66 -3.74 -4.46
C PHE A 25 -7.78 -3.96 -2.96
N ILE A 26 -7.13 -3.11 -2.17
CA ILE A 26 -7.09 -3.22 -0.72
C ILE A 26 -7.82 -2.02 -0.12
N GLY A 27 -8.95 -2.27 0.56
CA GLY A 27 -9.73 -1.23 1.22
C GLY A 27 -8.92 -0.51 2.31
N THR A 28 -9.04 0.80 2.37
CA THR A 28 -8.41 1.66 3.38
C THR A 28 -9.25 2.93 3.61
N TRP A 29 -8.77 3.83 4.45
CA TRP A 29 -9.40 5.13 4.75
C TRP A 29 -8.35 6.25 4.83
N CYS A 30 -8.76 7.49 4.61
CA CYS A 30 -7.85 8.66 4.64
C CYS A 30 -8.04 9.60 5.83
N ASP A 31 -9.13 9.46 6.59
CA ASP A 31 -9.40 10.24 7.79
C ASP A 31 -8.95 9.55 9.09
N ASP A 32 -9.36 10.11 10.23
CA ASP A 32 -8.93 9.65 11.55
C ASP A 32 -9.59 8.33 11.98
N ILE A 33 -8.85 7.52 12.73
CA ILE A 33 -9.41 6.36 13.42
C ILE A 33 -10.46 6.86 14.43
N ARG A 34 -11.63 6.23 14.41
CA ARG A 34 -12.69 6.53 15.36
C ARG A 34 -12.43 5.79 16.66
N ILE A 35 -12.39 6.53 17.76
CA ILE A 35 -12.08 6.02 19.10
C ILE A 35 -13.30 6.22 20.02
N ASP A 36 -13.77 5.13 20.60
CA ASP A 36 -14.74 5.14 21.69
C ASP A 36 -13.99 4.94 23.01
N GLN A 37 -13.83 6.02 23.78
CA GLN A 37 -13.03 6.03 25.00
C GLN A 37 -13.65 5.17 26.12
N ASP A 38 -14.98 5.06 26.18
CA ASP A 38 -15.67 4.23 27.17
C ASP A 38 -15.38 2.75 26.88
N ALA A 39 -15.41 2.39 25.60
CA ALA A 39 -15.03 1.04 25.18
C ALA A 39 -13.55 0.74 25.42
N VAL A 40 -12.64 1.73 25.27
CA VAL A 40 -11.21 1.58 25.64
C VAL A 40 -11.07 1.25 27.13
N GLN A 41 -11.78 1.97 28.01
CA GLN A 41 -11.77 1.65 29.44
C GLN A 41 -12.29 0.23 29.71
N GLY A 42 -13.35 -0.19 29.02
CA GLY A 42 -13.86 -1.56 29.12
C GLY A 42 -12.80 -2.62 28.77
N TYR A 43 -11.91 -2.37 27.81
CA TYR A 43 -10.77 -3.26 27.53
C TYR A 43 -9.75 -3.25 28.68
N ILE A 44 -9.38 -2.08 29.20
CA ILE A 44 -8.40 -1.93 30.31
C ILE A 44 -8.93 -2.60 31.60
N ASN A 45 -10.23 -2.50 31.84
CA ASN A 45 -10.91 -3.15 32.96
C ASN A 45 -11.09 -4.66 32.78
N GLY A 46 -10.93 -5.17 31.56
CA GLY A 46 -11.10 -6.59 31.24
C GLY A 46 -12.57 -6.99 30.98
N GLU A 47 -13.46 -6.04 30.76
CA GLU A 47 -14.88 -6.28 30.41
C GLU A 47 -15.02 -6.84 28.99
N PHE A 48 -14.08 -6.51 28.10
CA PHE A 48 -14.07 -6.97 26.71
C PHE A 48 -12.83 -7.81 26.40
N PRO A 49 -12.98 -8.98 25.75
CA PRO A 49 -11.83 -9.81 25.38
C PRO A 49 -11.07 -9.17 24.20
N PRO A 50 -9.73 -9.06 24.27
CA PRO A 50 -8.93 -8.55 23.16
C PRO A 50 -9.01 -9.48 21.95
N GLY A 51 -8.82 -8.91 20.75
CA GLY A 51 -8.88 -9.66 19.49
C GLY A 51 -10.25 -10.28 19.20
N GLY A 52 -11.31 -9.80 19.85
CA GLY A 52 -12.64 -10.44 19.81
C GLY A 52 -12.65 -11.85 20.39
N GLY A 53 -11.72 -12.18 21.30
CA GLY A 53 -11.60 -13.52 21.90
C GLY A 53 -10.81 -14.53 21.05
N SER A 54 -10.09 -14.07 20.01
CA SER A 54 -9.28 -14.94 19.11
C SER A 54 -8.22 -15.78 19.85
N HIS A 55 -7.80 -15.36 21.04
CA HIS A 55 -6.77 -16.03 21.83
C HIS A 55 -7.31 -16.68 23.12
N SER A 56 -8.63 -16.88 23.22
CA SER A 56 -9.30 -17.46 24.41
C SER A 56 -8.91 -18.90 24.73
N GLY A 57 -8.28 -19.62 23.79
CA GLY A 57 -7.84 -21.02 23.97
C GLY A 57 -6.59 -21.21 24.84
N ARG A 58 -5.97 -20.15 25.33
CA ARG A 58 -4.82 -20.20 26.24
C ARG A 58 -4.89 -19.03 27.22
N ASP A 59 -4.41 -19.23 28.44
CA ASP A 59 -4.22 -18.13 29.40
C ASP A 59 -2.97 -17.32 29.03
N TRP A 60 -3.19 -16.06 28.65
CA TRP A 60 -2.14 -15.08 28.33
C TRP A 60 -2.00 -14.00 29.42
N GLY A 61 -2.77 -14.11 30.51
CA GLY A 61 -2.89 -13.07 31.54
C GLY A 61 -3.95 -12.01 31.23
N LYS A 62 -4.00 -10.98 32.08
CA LYS A 62 -4.89 -9.82 31.89
C LYS A 62 -4.40 -8.98 30.71
N PHE A 63 -5.35 -8.44 29.94
CA PHE A 63 -5.05 -7.50 28.86
C PHE A 63 -4.19 -6.32 29.34
N ASP A 64 -3.09 -6.09 28.64
CA ASP A 64 -2.22 -4.92 28.84
C ASP A 64 -2.15 -4.08 27.56
N ILE A 65 -2.76 -2.89 27.60
CA ILE A 65 -2.80 -1.97 26.46
C ILE A 65 -1.40 -1.53 26.01
N TYR A 66 -0.42 -1.45 26.92
CA TYR A 66 0.95 -1.09 26.56
C TYR A 66 1.62 -2.24 25.82
N ALA A 67 1.58 -3.46 26.36
CA ALA A 67 2.25 -4.62 25.78
C ALA A 67 1.60 -5.15 24.49
N GLU A 68 0.27 -5.03 24.37
CA GLU A 68 -0.50 -5.61 23.27
C GLU A 68 -0.87 -4.62 22.17
N VAL A 69 -0.96 -3.32 22.47
CA VAL A 69 -1.39 -2.30 21.48
C VAL A 69 -0.31 -1.24 21.25
N ILE A 70 0.02 -0.45 22.27
CA ILE A 70 0.88 0.75 22.12
C ILE A 70 2.29 0.36 21.65
N ASN A 71 2.95 -0.55 22.37
CA ASN A 71 4.32 -0.99 22.05
C ASN A 71 4.38 -1.91 20.81
N ARG A 72 3.23 -2.28 20.25
CA ARG A 72 3.11 -3.10 19.03
C ARG A 72 2.74 -2.28 17.80
N CYS A 73 2.41 -1.00 17.96
CA CYS A 73 2.17 -0.11 16.84
C CYS A 73 3.46 0.04 16.01
N PRO A 74 3.48 -0.32 14.71
CA PRO A 74 4.69 -0.27 13.90
C PRO A 74 5.33 1.12 13.80
N THR A 75 4.54 2.18 13.93
CA THR A 75 5.02 3.57 13.85
C THR A 75 5.10 4.26 15.22
N GLY A 76 4.68 3.61 16.29
CA GLY A 76 4.65 4.21 17.63
C GLY A 76 3.73 5.44 17.76
N CYS A 77 2.77 5.62 16.85
CA CYS A 77 1.87 6.78 16.80
C CYS A 77 0.74 6.80 17.85
N MET A 78 0.84 5.99 18.92
CA MET A 78 -0.22 5.83 19.92
C MET A 78 0.30 6.18 21.31
N SER A 79 -0.48 6.92 22.09
CA SER A 79 -0.18 7.28 23.48
C SER A 79 -1.42 7.12 24.36
N LEU A 80 -1.19 6.98 25.67
CA LEU A 80 -2.25 7.03 26.68
C LEU A 80 -2.06 8.29 27.52
N GLU A 81 -2.98 9.24 27.40
CA GLU A 81 -2.95 10.54 28.08
C GLU A 81 -4.16 10.63 29.01
N ASP A 82 -3.92 10.77 30.32
CA ASP A 82 -4.97 10.81 31.35
C ASP A 82 -5.97 9.63 31.25
N GLY A 83 -5.46 8.45 30.90
CA GLY A 83 -6.26 7.23 30.71
C GLY A 83 -7.00 7.17 29.38
N LYS A 84 -6.95 8.21 28.53
CA LYS A 84 -7.56 8.23 27.19
C LYS A 84 -6.55 7.81 26.14
N LEU A 85 -7.01 7.03 25.18
CA LEU A 85 -6.17 6.62 24.05
C LEU A 85 -6.14 7.73 23.00
N VAL A 86 -4.95 8.19 22.67
CA VAL A 86 -4.68 9.20 21.63
C VAL A 86 -3.89 8.54 20.50
N ILE A 87 -4.25 8.87 19.25
CA ILE A 87 -3.60 8.35 18.05
C ILE A 87 -3.23 9.53 17.16
N ASP A 88 -1.95 9.63 16.81
CA ASP A 88 -1.45 10.55 15.80
C ASP A 88 -1.68 9.97 14.39
N ASN A 89 -2.88 10.20 13.86
CA ASN A 89 -3.34 9.65 12.58
C ASN A 89 -2.43 9.98 11.37
N PRO A 90 -1.86 11.19 11.23
CA PRO A 90 -0.86 11.48 10.20
C PRO A 90 0.31 10.49 10.13
N ASN A 91 0.74 9.95 11.27
CA ASN A 91 1.83 8.97 11.37
C ASN A 91 1.32 7.51 11.44
N CYS A 92 0.03 7.27 11.22
CA CYS A 92 -0.56 5.94 11.17
C CYS A 92 -0.44 5.33 9.77
N THR A 93 0.17 4.14 9.69
CA THR A 93 0.26 3.37 8.43
C THR A 93 -0.95 2.50 8.15
N ARG A 94 -1.99 2.56 9.00
CA ARG A 94 -3.25 1.79 8.86
C ARG A 94 -3.03 0.28 8.79
N CYS A 95 -2.11 -0.25 9.60
CA CYS A 95 -1.76 -1.67 9.66
C CYS A 95 -2.86 -2.60 10.23
N MET A 96 -3.98 -2.04 10.69
CA MET A 96 -5.10 -2.73 11.35
C MET A 96 -4.82 -3.35 12.72
N HIS A 97 -3.59 -3.34 13.24
CA HIS A 97 -3.26 -4.00 14.52
C HIS A 97 -4.16 -3.55 15.68
N CYS A 98 -4.22 -2.26 15.96
CA CYS A 98 -5.01 -1.71 17.07
C CYS A 98 -6.52 -1.98 16.91
N ILE A 99 -7.06 -1.85 15.70
CA ILE A 99 -8.47 -2.14 15.39
C ILE A 99 -8.77 -3.63 15.54
N ASN A 100 -7.86 -4.51 15.12
CA ASN A 100 -8.02 -5.95 15.27
C ASN A 100 -8.00 -6.35 16.75
N THR A 101 -7.17 -5.71 17.57
CA THR A 101 -7.06 -5.99 19.02
C THR A 101 -8.26 -5.43 19.79
N MET A 102 -8.73 -4.21 19.49
CA MET A 102 -9.84 -3.56 20.18
C MET A 102 -10.99 -3.18 19.24
N PRO A 103 -11.66 -4.15 18.58
CA PRO A 103 -12.64 -3.88 17.53
C PRO A 103 -13.92 -3.19 18.01
N ARG A 104 -14.24 -3.26 19.31
CA ARG A 104 -15.37 -2.51 19.87
C ARG A 104 -15.06 -1.03 20.06
N ALA A 105 -13.80 -0.70 20.38
CA ALA A 105 -13.37 0.64 20.72
C ALA A 105 -12.83 1.42 19.53
N LEU A 106 -12.10 0.75 18.63
CA LEU A 106 -11.45 1.37 17.48
C LEU A 106 -12.12 0.95 16.18
N LYS A 107 -12.44 1.92 15.32
CA LYS A 107 -13.02 1.67 14.00
C LYS A 107 -12.25 2.42 12.92
N PRO A 108 -12.19 1.88 11.68
CA PRO A 108 -11.72 2.62 10.51
C PRO A 108 -12.43 3.97 10.39
N GLY A 109 -11.77 4.93 9.77
CA GLY A 109 -12.38 6.23 9.45
C GLY A 109 -13.60 6.12 8.54
N LYS A 110 -14.27 7.26 8.31
CA LYS A 110 -15.47 7.38 7.47
C LYS A 110 -15.13 7.60 6.01
N GLU A 111 -14.00 8.25 5.71
CA GLU A 111 -13.57 8.51 4.33
C GLU A 111 -12.84 7.28 3.77
N THR A 112 -13.63 6.36 3.22
CA THR A 112 -13.14 5.07 2.75
C THR A 112 -12.79 5.09 1.26
N GLY A 113 -11.88 4.19 0.88
CA GLY A 113 -11.43 4.01 -0.49
C GLY A 113 -10.61 2.73 -0.63
N VAL A 114 -9.87 2.63 -1.72
CA VAL A 114 -8.99 1.49 -2.03
C VAL A 114 -7.60 1.96 -2.41
N SER A 115 -6.60 1.19 -1.98
CA SER A 115 -5.27 1.19 -2.56
C SER A 115 -5.21 0.16 -3.68
N ILE A 116 -4.59 0.53 -4.81
CA ILE A 116 -4.41 -0.36 -5.96
C ILE A 116 -2.95 -0.80 -6.01
N LEU A 117 -2.74 -2.11 -5.92
CA LEU A 117 -1.43 -2.73 -6.03
C LEU A 117 -1.38 -3.64 -7.25
N ILE A 118 -0.27 -3.62 -7.99
CA ILE A 118 -0.15 -4.32 -9.28
C ILE A 118 1.13 -5.17 -9.31
N GLY A 119 1.10 -6.28 -10.04
CA GLY A 119 2.26 -7.12 -10.28
C GLY A 119 2.36 -8.37 -9.40
N GLY A 120 1.29 -8.75 -8.69
CA GLY A 120 1.30 -10.00 -7.92
C GLY A 120 1.39 -11.23 -8.84
N LYS A 121 2.34 -12.13 -8.58
CA LYS A 121 2.49 -13.39 -9.32
C LYS A 121 3.16 -14.51 -8.52
N ALA A 122 2.84 -15.73 -8.93
CA ALA A 122 3.54 -16.96 -8.53
C ALA A 122 4.94 -17.06 -9.17
N PRO A 123 5.81 -17.99 -8.73
CA PRO A 123 7.24 -17.98 -9.08
C PRO A 123 7.65 -18.05 -10.56
N ILE A 124 6.82 -18.59 -11.45
CA ILE A 124 7.21 -18.84 -12.86
C ILE A 124 6.97 -17.57 -13.69
N LEU A 125 7.91 -16.99 -14.45
CA LEU A 125 9.30 -17.41 -14.73
C LEU A 125 10.33 -16.64 -13.88
N GLU A 126 10.19 -15.31 -13.76
CA GLU A 126 11.17 -14.42 -13.09
C GLU A 126 10.94 -14.25 -11.57
N GLY A 127 10.53 -15.32 -10.89
CA GLY A 127 10.35 -15.34 -9.44
C GLY A 127 8.98 -14.88 -8.95
N ALA A 128 8.76 -15.09 -7.65
CA ALA A 128 7.50 -14.74 -6.99
C ALA A 128 7.51 -13.25 -6.66
N GLN A 129 6.42 -12.57 -6.97
CA GLN A 129 6.29 -11.14 -6.70
C GLN A 129 5.02 -10.89 -5.88
N LEU A 130 5.17 -10.05 -4.85
CA LEU A 130 4.03 -9.39 -4.23
C LEU A 130 3.68 -8.14 -5.04
N SER A 131 2.41 -7.76 -5.00
CA SER A 131 1.95 -6.57 -5.70
C SER A 131 2.64 -5.31 -5.14
N THR A 132 3.07 -4.42 -6.04
CA THR A 132 3.65 -3.11 -5.71
C THR A 132 2.55 -2.07 -5.60
N LEU A 133 2.66 -1.12 -4.66
CA LEU A 133 1.68 -0.04 -4.51
C LEU A 133 1.79 0.95 -5.66
N ILE A 134 0.70 1.12 -6.41
CA ILE A 134 0.66 2.04 -7.57
C ILE A 134 -0.24 3.23 -7.25
N VAL A 135 -1.45 2.99 -6.75
CA VAL A 135 -2.34 4.07 -6.33
C VAL A 135 -2.50 3.98 -4.82
N PRO A 136 -1.93 4.93 -4.05
CA PRO A 136 -2.04 4.92 -2.58
C PRO A 136 -3.49 5.00 -2.08
N PHE A 137 -4.31 5.84 -2.71
CA PHE A 137 -5.71 6.01 -2.34
C PHE A 137 -6.55 6.42 -3.54
N MET A 138 -7.69 5.77 -3.70
CA MET A 138 -8.73 6.14 -4.65
C MET A 138 -10.10 5.86 -4.01
N LYS A 139 -11.02 6.82 -4.07
CA LYS A 139 -12.40 6.57 -3.62
C LYS A 139 -13.02 5.45 -4.44
N ALA A 140 -13.71 4.51 -3.79
CA ALA A 140 -14.35 3.39 -4.47
C ALA A 140 -15.86 3.50 -4.32
N GLU A 141 -16.48 4.29 -5.20
CA GLU A 141 -17.92 4.53 -5.21
C GLU A 141 -18.52 3.98 -6.51
N PRO A 142 -19.67 3.28 -6.48
CA PRO A 142 -20.38 2.87 -7.70
C PRO A 142 -20.68 4.10 -8.58
N PRO A 143 -20.47 4.04 -9.91
CA PRO A 143 -20.20 2.86 -10.76
C PRO A 143 -18.73 2.42 -10.90
N TYR A 144 -17.81 2.97 -10.09
CA TYR A 144 -16.36 2.68 -10.08
C TYR A 144 -15.60 3.09 -11.35
N ASP A 145 -16.06 4.11 -12.06
CA ASP A 145 -15.47 4.52 -13.35
C ASP A 145 -14.02 4.98 -13.21
N ASN A 146 -13.66 5.57 -12.08
CA ASN A 146 -12.29 5.92 -11.75
C ASN A 146 -11.37 4.68 -11.64
N VAL A 147 -11.83 3.63 -10.98
CA VAL A 147 -11.08 2.37 -10.84
C VAL A 147 -10.99 1.65 -12.18
N LYS A 148 -12.10 1.60 -12.94
CA LYS A 148 -12.12 1.02 -14.29
C LYS A 148 -11.17 1.75 -15.23
N GLY A 149 -11.13 3.08 -15.20
CA GLY A 149 -10.21 3.86 -16.02
C GLY A 149 -8.74 3.55 -15.75
N VAL A 150 -8.36 3.19 -14.52
CA VAL A 150 -7.01 2.68 -14.22
C VAL A 150 -6.81 1.28 -14.79
N ILE A 151 -7.80 0.39 -14.63
CA ILE A 151 -7.74 -0.98 -15.16
C ILE A 151 -7.57 -0.97 -16.69
N ASP A 152 -8.34 -0.14 -17.39
CA ASP A 152 -8.35 -0.08 -18.85
C ASP A 152 -7.00 0.40 -19.38
N LYS A 153 -6.45 1.49 -18.83
CA LYS A 153 -5.08 1.96 -19.18
C LYS A 153 -4.01 0.91 -18.93
N VAL A 154 -4.12 0.17 -17.83
CA VAL A 154 -3.19 -0.90 -17.49
C VAL A 154 -3.26 -2.03 -18.51
N PHE A 155 -4.46 -2.40 -18.95
CA PHE A 155 -4.63 -3.42 -19.98
C PHE A 155 -4.18 -2.95 -21.35
N GLU A 156 -4.52 -1.73 -21.78
CA GLU A 156 -4.07 -1.16 -23.05
C GLU A 156 -2.54 -1.23 -23.16
N TRP A 157 -1.83 -0.77 -22.13
CA TRP A 157 -0.37 -0.83 -22.09
C TRP A 157 0.17 -2.27 -22.11
N TRP A 158 -0.37 -3.15 -21.27
CA TRP A 158 0.14 -4.51 -21.16
C TRP A 158 -0.15 -5.35 -22.42
N MET A 159 -1.24 -5.09 -23.13
CA MET A 159 -1.56 -5.77 -24.38
C MET A 159 -0.61 -5.39 -25.52
N GLU A 160 -0.11 -4.16 -25.54
CA GLU A 160 0.83 -3.67 -26.56
C GLU A 160 2.28 -4.06 -26.25
N GLU A 161 2.72 -3.89 -25.00
CA GLU A 161 4.13 -4.04 -24.60
C GLU A 161 4.47 -5.42 -24.00
N GLY A 162 3.44 -6.20 -23.65
CA GLY A 162 3.58 -7.51 -23.04
C GLY A 162 4.11 -8.55 -24.02
N LYS A 163 5.17 -9.26 -23.64
CA LYS A 163 5.67 -10.41 -24.43
C LYS A 163 4.74 -11.61 -24.27
N ASN A 164 4.89 -12.59 -25.17
CA ASN A 164 4.12 -13.83 -25.10
C ASN A 164 4.28 -14.51 -23.73
N ARG A 165 3.15 -14.75 -23.04
CA ARG A 165 3.07 -15.32 -21.68
C ARG A 165 3.80 -14.53 -20.58
N GLU A 166 4.12 -13.26 -20.82
CA GLU A 166 4.71 -12.38 -19.82
C GLU A 166 3.63 -11.79 -18.92
N ARG A 167 3.84 -11.88 -17.61
CA ARG A 167 2.92 -11.33 -16.61
C ARG A 167 3.17 -9.82 -16.47
N ILE A 168 2.13 -9.05 -16.14
CA ILE A 168 2.29 -7.60 -15.93
C ILE A 168 3.41 -7.22 -14.95
N GLY A 169 3.63 -8.01 -13.89
CA GLY A 169 4.72 -7.78 -12.94
C GLY A 169 6.11 -7.93 -13.56
N GLU A 170 6.28 -8.86 -14.51
CA GLU A 170 7.54 -9.02 -15.28
C GLU A 170 7.70 -7.88 -16.29
N THR A 171 6.62 -7.47 -16.96
CA THR A 171 6.64 -6.32 -17.86
C THR A 171 7.06 -5.04 -17.12
N ILE A 172 6.57 -4.82 -15.90
CA ILE A 172 6.98 -3.70 -15.04
C ILE A 172 8.46 -3.81 -14.63
N GLN A 173 8.97 -5.01 -14.32
CA GLN A 173 10.38 -5.19 -13.99
C GLN A 173 11.31 -4.95 -15.18
N ARG A 174 10.90 -5.40 -16.38
CA ARG A 174 11.68 -5.25 -17.61
C ARG A 174 11.71 -3.81 -18.13
N ILE A 175 10.54 -3.16 -18.19
CA ILE A 175 10.40 -1.81 -18.78
C ILE A 175 10.69 -0.73 -17.73
N GLY A 176 10.34 -0.99 -16.48
CA GLY A 176 10.54 -0.09 -15.35
C GLY A 176 9.24 0.53 -14.84
N LEU A 177 9.18 0.68 -13.52
CA LEU A 177 8.04 1.27 -12.81
C LEU A 177 7.74 2.71 -13.26
N GLN A 178 8.77 3.50 -13.57
CA GLN A 178 8.61 4.88 -14.02
C GLN A 178 7.80 4.97 -15.33
N ARG A 179 8.13 4.15 -16.33
CA ARG A 179 7.41 4.14 -17.61
C ARG A 179 5.97 3.67 -17.41
N PHE A 180 5.77 2.69 -16.53
CA PHE A 180 4.42 2.26 -16.18
C PHE A 180 3.59 3.39 -15.56
N CYS A 181 4.15 4.13 -14.59
CA CYS A 181 3.52 5.30 -13.96
C CYS A 181 3.18 6.41 -14.98
N ASP A 182 4.08 6.70 -15.92
CA ASP A 182 3.86 7.68 -16.99
C ASP A 182 2.66 7.28 -17.87
N VAL A 183 2.53 6.00 -18.24
CA VAL A 183 1.45 5.51 -19.12
C VAL A 183 0.09 5.52 -18.44
N ILE A 184 0.03 5.09 -17.17
CA ILE A 184 -1.23 5.11 -16.41
C ILE A 184 -1.64 6.55 -16.01
N GLY A 185 -0.71 7.50 -16.10
CA GLY A 185 -0.90 8.90 -15.73
C GLY A 185 -0.92 9.12 -14.21
N VAL A 186 -0.16 8.33 -13.47
CA VAL A 186 -0.04 8.46 -12.00
C VAL A 186 1.35 9.03 -11.69
N PRO A 187 1.44 10.18 -11.00
CA PRO A 187 2.73 10.76 -10.67
C PRO A 187 3.50 9.85 -9.70
N PRO A 188 4.83 9.70 -9.86
CA PRO A 188 5.64 8.92 -8.94
C PRO A 188 5.58 9.53 -7.54
N ALA A 189 5.38 8.70 -6.53
CA ALA A 189 5.23 9.13 -5.15
C ALA A 189 6.11 8.29 -4.22
N PRO A 190 6.63 8.85 -3.11
CA PRO A 190 7.48 8.10 -2.17
C PRO A 190 6.84 6.81 -1.64
N GLN A 191 5.51 6.78 -1.54
CA GLN A 191 4.72 5.65 -1.06
C GLN A 191 4.80 4.41 -1.96
N MET A 192 5.24 4.57 -3.22
CA MET A 192 5.38 3.46 -4.17
C MET A 192 6.61 2.60 -3.90
N VAL A 193 7.61 3.13 -3.19
CA VAL A 193 8.88 2.45 -2.93
C VAL A 193 9.10 2.27 -1.43
N LYS A 194 9.72 1.16 -1.06
CA LYS A 194 10.13 0.93 0.34
C LYS A 194 11.37 1.76 0.69
N GLU A 195 12.31 1.80 -0.23
CA GLU A 195 13.55 2.56 -0.13
C GLU A 195 13.88 3.14 -1.50
N PRO A 196 14.51 4.34 -1.55
CA PRO A 196 15.11 4.82 -2.78
C PRO A 196 16.18 3.85 -3.28
N ARG A 197 16.43 3.91 -4.59
CA ARG A 197 17.53 3.15 -5.20
C ARG A 197 18.88 3.50 -4.55
N THR A 198 19.72 2.50 -4.35
CA THR A 198 21.09 2.66 -3.82
C THR A 198 22.14 2.82 -4.92
N ASN A 199 21.82 2.43 -6.15
CA ASN A 199 22.73 2.50 -7.29
C ASN A 199 22.57 3.82 -8.08
N PRO A 200 23.67 4.44 -8.55
CA PRO A 200 23.65 5.75 -9.17
C PRO A 200 23.29 5.77 -10.68
N TYR A 201 22.82 4.66 -11.25
CA TYR A 201 22.49 4.55 -12.69
C TYR A 201 21.14 5.21 -13.05
N ILE A 202 21.05 6.52 -12.85
CA ILE A 202 19.84 7.33 -13.04
C ILE A 202 19.71 7.70 -14.52
N PHE A 203 18.57 7.34 -15.11
CA PHE A 203 18.22 7.75 -16.46
C PHE A 203 17.51 9.10 -16.40
N TRP A 204 17.89 9.99 -17.32
CA TRP A 204 17.25 11.29 -17.52
C TRP A 204 16.61 11.33 -18.90
N LYS A 205 15.46 12.00 -19.01
CA LYS A 205 14.91 12.33 -20.33
C LYS A 205 15.75 13.47 -20.90
N GLU A 206 15.91 13.50 -22.22
CA GLU A 206 16.70 14.54 -22.89
C GLU A 206 16.16 15.95 -22.62
N GLU A 207 14.83 16.07 -22.58
CA GLU A 207 14.10 17.30 -22.26
C GLU A 207 14.39 17.86 -20.86
N ASP A 208 14.79 17.01 -19.92
CA ASP A 208 15.10 17.40 -18.54
C ASP A 208 16.54 17.88 -18.36
N VAL A 209 17.41 17.69 -19.37
CA VAL A 209 18.83 18.03 -19.30
C VAL A 209 19.11 19.27 -20.14
N PRO A 210 19.51 20.41 -19.52
CA PRO A 210 19.84 21.62 -20.26
C PRO A 210 20.92 21.38 -21.32
N GLY A 211 20.59 21.65 -22.58
CA GLY A 211 21.48 21.46 -23.73
C GLY A 211 21.31 20.14 -24.48
N GLY A 212 20.43 19.23 -24.03
CA GLY A 212 20.15 17.97 -24.71
C GLY A 212 21.33 17.00 -24.74
N PHE A 213 21.24 15.97 -25.59
CA PHE A 213 22.29 14.95 -25.71
C PHE A 213 23.13 15.07 -26.99
N GLU A 214 22.69 15.86 -27.97
CA GLU A 214 23.49 16.21 -29.15
C GLU A 214 24.67 17.10 -28.76
N ARG A 215 25.89 16.55 -28.83
CA ARG A 215 27.12 17.23 -28.43
C ARG A 215 28.22 17.04 -29.47
N ASP A 216 28.92 18.12 -29.82
CA ASP A 216 30.11 18.06 -30.69
C ASP A 216 31.38 17.85 -29.86
N ILE A 217 32.18 16.86 -30.25
CA ILE A 217 33.48 16.58 -29.63
C ILE A 217 34.47 17.75 -29.82
N ASN A 218 34.36 18.53 -30.91
CA ASN A 218 35.27 19.64 -31.16
C ASN A 218 35.07 20.78 -30.15
N ASP A 219 33.83 21.08 -29.76
CA ASP A 219 33.51 22.08 -28.71
C ASP A 219 34.00 21.66 -27.32
N TYR A 220 34.04 20.35 -27.04
CA TYR A 220 34.67 19.86 -25.81
C TYR A 220 36.19 20.07 -25.84
N ARG A 221 36.84 19.78 -26.98
CA ARG A 221 38.29 19.84 -27.15
C ARG A 221 38.86 21.27 -27.22
N SER A 222 38.06 22.28 -27.56
CA SER A 222 38.47 23.68 -27.49
C SER A 222 38.83 24.12 -26.06
N ARG A 223 38.21 23.47 -25.05
CA ARG A 223 38.42 23.75 -23.62
C ARG A 223 39.29 22.71 -22.91
N HIS A 224 39.40 21.51 -23.48
CA HIS A 224 40.11 20.39 -22.86
C HIS A 224 41.12 19.78 -23.83
N ALA A 225 42.40 20.13 -23.63
CA ALA A 225 43.53 19.52 -24.34
C ALA A 225 43.55 18.00 -24.12
N ARG A 226 44.08 17.26 -25.11
CA ARG A 226 44.07 15.79 -25.12
C ARG A 226 45.22 15.20 -24.32
#